data_AF-A0A0B2QIK7-F1
#
_entry.id   AF-A0A0B2QIK7-F1
#
_cell.length_a   1.000
_cell.length_b   1.000
_cell.length_c   1.000
_cell.angle_alpha   90.00
_cell.angle_beta   90.00
_cell.angle_gamma   90.00
#
_symmetry.space_group_name_H-M   'P 1'
#
loop_
_entity.id
_entity.type
_entity.pdbx_description
1 polymer ?
#
loop_
_entity_poly.entity_id
_entity_poly.type
_entity_poly.pdbx_seq_one_letter_code
_entity_poly.pdbx_strand_id
1 'polypeptide(L)'
;MTMWVSTERFPADFGREEKENSDFRQEDDKEKRPVTAIVFTVKKKFSHCGSDKPAPVPGPPGAVDQKYRTALKTAMQFFDVQKSGRLVDSKISWRGNSALKDGSQAKLDLSKGMYDAGDNMKFGFSMAFTATVQSWSILEYGDQMDHVGQLDAAQYSLKWITDFLINAHPSENVLYIQDMDTLTT
;
A
#
# COMPACT_ATOMS: atom_id res chain seq x y z
N MET A 1 8.85 6.99 37.38
CA MET A 1 8.65 6.01 36.31
C MET A 1 9.81 6.18 35.34
N THR A 2 10.90 5.44 35.54
CA THR A 2 12.16 5.60 34.80
C THR A 2 12.14 4.67 33.58
N MET A 3 12.22 5.26 32.39
CA MET A 3 12.31 4.57 31.10
C MET A 3 13.72 4.01 30.91
N TRP A 4 13.83 2.73 30.58
CA TRP A 4 15.04 2.10 30.04
C TRP A 4 14.83 1.92 28.53
N VAL A 5 15.69 2.54 27.72
CA VAL A 5 15.81 2.29 26.28
C VAL A 5 17.05 1.44 26.07
N SER A 6 16.87 0.17 25.71
CA SER A 6 17.95 -0.71 25.28
C SER A 6 18.34 -0.36 23.85
N THR A 7 19.61 -0.04 23.63
CA THR A 7 20.18 0.21 22.30
C THR A 7 21.04 -0.99 21.94
N GLU A 8 20.56 -1.87 21.06
CA GLU A 8 21.38 -2.94 20.51
C GLU A 8 21.96 -2.54 19.15
N ARG A 9 23.28 -2.63 19.08
CA ARG A 9 24.17 -2.25 17.99
C ARG A 9 24.44 -3.50 17.16
N PHE A 10 24.09 -3.48 15.87
CA PHE A 10 24.45 -4.54 14.92
C PHE A 10 25.95 -4.44 14.58
N PRO A 11 26.74 -5.53 14.66
CA PRO A 11 28.05 -5.58 14.03
C PRO A 11 27.91 -5.92 12.54
N ALA A 12 28.56 -5.11 11.71
CA ALA A 12 28.96 -5.48 10.36
C ALA A 12 30.18 -6.40 10.46
N ASP A 13 30.14 -7.56 9.82
CA ASP A 13 31.39 -8.27 9.50
C ASP A 13 31.30 -8.93 8.12
N PHE A 14 32.35 -8.68 7.36
CA PHE A 14 32.57 -9.00 5.97
C PHE A 14 33.68 -10.06 5.95
N GLY A 15 33.30 -11.33 5.80
CA GLY A 15 34.22 -12.47 5.85
C GLY A 15 34.06 -13.36 4.63
N ARG A 16 35.04 -13.26 3.72
CA ARG A 16 35.27 -14.13 2.56
C ARG A 16 35.89 -15.44 3.04
N GLU A 17 35.26 -16.59 2.79
CA GLU A 17 35.92 -17.89 2.85
C GLU A 17 35.97 -18.53 1.47
N GLU A 18 37.18 -18.56 0.89
CA GLU A 18 37.57 -19.49 -0.16
C GLU A 18 37.94 -20.83 0.47
N LYS A 19 37.42 -21.93 -0.07
CA LYS A 19 38.06 -23.24 0.02
C LYS A 19 38.04 -23.90 -1.34
N GLU A 20 39.16 -23.82 -2.04
CA GLU A 20 39.58 -24.83 -3.02
C GLU A 20 39.90 -26.13 -2.28
N ASN A 21 39.42 -27.26 -2.80
CA ASN A 21 40.26 -28.45 -2.88
C ASN A 21 39.86 -29.30 -4.09
N SER A 22 40.87 -29.55 -4.92
CA SER A 22 40.90 -30.41 -6.09
C SER A 22 40.86 -31.90 -5.74
N ASP A 23 40.25 -32.73 -6.60
CA ASP A 23 40.97 -33.71 -7.44
C ASP A 23 40.12 -34.94 -7.83
N PHE A 24 40.26 -35.32 -9.11
CA PHE A 24 40.17 -36.63 -9.74
C PHE A 24 38.89 -37.51 -9.70
N ARG A 25 38.21 -37.61 -10.85
CA ARG A 25 38.23 -38.84 -11.69
C ARG A 25 37.53 -38.61 -13.03
N GLN A 26 38.23 -39.04 -14.07
CA GLN A 26 37.87 -39.03 -15.47
C GLN A 26 37.52 -40.48 -15.87
N GLU A 27 36.34 -40.70 -16.42
CA GLU A 27 36.01 -41.90 -17.21
C GLU A 27 35.33 -41.47 -18.50
N ASP A 28 36.04 -41.71 -19.61
CA ASP A 28 35.56 -41.80 -20.99
C ASP A 28 34.52 -42.96 -21.09
N ASP A 29 33.64 -43.17 -22.07
CA ASP A 29 33.65 -42.87 -23.50
C ASP A 29 32.28 -43.33 -24.10
N LYS A 30 31.86 -42.66 -25.19
CA LYS A 30 31.05 -43.18 -26.33
C LYS A 30 29.64 -43.76 -26.14
N GLU A 31 28.64 -42.99 -26.58
CA GLU A 31 27.74 -43.43 -27.67
C GLU A 31 27.24 -42.22 -28.50
N LYS A 32 27.56 -42.19 -29.80
CA LYS A 32 27.12 -41.18 -30.79
C LYS A 32 26.12 -41.82 -31.74
N ARG A 33 24.87 -41.35 -31.81
CA ARG A 33 23.90 -41.52 -32.94
C ARG A 33 22.85 -40.37 -32.96
N PRO A 34 22.22 -40.05 -34.11
CA PRO A 34 22.07 -38.68 -34.61
C PRO A 34 20.70 -38.00 -34.41
N VAL A 35 20.75 -36.67 -34.39
CA VAL A 35 19.81 -35.64 -34.92
C VAL A 35 18.34 -36.06 -35.11
N THR A 36 17.39 -35.41 -34.41
CA THR A 36 16.16 -34.83 -34.99
C THR A 36 15.39 -34.02 -33.93
N ALA A 37 15.23 -32.72 -34.25
CA ALA A 37 14.13 -31.80 -33.91
C ALA A 37 13.51 -31.81 -32.50
N ILE A 38 13.67 -30.68 -31.79
CA ILE A 38 12.57 -29.88 -31.22
C ILE A 38 13.14 -28.45 -31.05
N VAL A 39 13.04 -27.63 -32.11
CA VAL A 39 13.12 -26.17 -31.97
C VAL A 39 11.68 -25.70 -31.88
N PHE A 40 11.10 -25.83 -30.69
CA PHE A 40 9.84 -25.15 -30.39
C PHE A 40 10.16 -23.69 -30.07
N THR A 41 10.03 -22.88 -31.11
CA THR A 41 9.81 -21.44 -31.18
C THR A 41 9.54 -20.74 -29.84
N VAL A 42 10.59 -20.36 -29.11
CA VAL A 42 10.51 -19.28 -28.11
C VAL A 42 10.53 -17.96 -28.86
N LYS A 43 9.36 -17.54 -29.35
CA LYS A 43 9.12 -16.14 -29.74
C LYS A 43 7.62 -15.87 -29.81
N LYS A 44 7.04 -15.55 -28.65
CA LYS A 44 5.83 -14.72 -28.60
C LYS A 44 5.97 -13.65 -27.52
N LYS A 45 6.57 -12.53 -27.97
CA LYS A 45 6.22 -11.13 -27.66
C LYS A 45 5.96 -10.85 -26.17
N PHE A 46 6.94 -10.38 -25.37
CA PHE A 46 7.47 -9.01 -25.41
C PHE A 46 6.68 -8.07 -26.31
N SER A 47 5.53 -7.60 -25.82
CA SER A 47 4.90 -6.29 -26.09
C SER A 47 3.51 -6.28 -25.44
N HIS A 48 3.34 -5.71 -24.25
CA HIS A 48 2.36 -4.64 -23.95
C HIS A 48 2.40 -4.19 -22.48
N CYS A 49 2.56 -2.87 -22.33
CA CYS A 49 2.38 -2.00 -21.17
C CYS A 49 3.30 -2.18 -19.96
N GLY A 50 3.99 -1.09 -19.60
CA GLY A 50 4.62 -0.92 -18.30
C GLY A 50 3.57 -1.15 -17.22
N SER A 51 3.68 -2.28 -16.54
CA SER A 51 2.95 -2.56 -15.33
C SER A 51 3.75 -1.86 -14.23
N ASP A 52 3.36 -0.63 -13.88
CA ASP A 52 3.72 0.02 -12.62
C ASP A 52 3.09 -0.71 -11.41
N LYS A 53 2.79 -2.01 -11.54
CA LYS A 53 2.31 -2.83 -10.44
C LYS A 53 3.51 -3.17 -9.57
N PRO A 54 3.42 -2.94 -8.25
CA PRO A 54 4.47 -3.35 -7.31
C PRO A 54 4.77 -4.85 -7.49
N ALA A 55 6.02 -5.24 -7.26
CA ALA A 55 6.44 -6.62 -7.44
C ALA A 55 5.55 -7.56 -6.60
N PRO A 56 5.08 -8.69 -7.18
CA PRO A 56 4.25 -9.63 -6.45
C PRO A 56 4.92 -10.12 -5.18
N VAL A 57 4.15 -10.20 -4.09
CA VAL A 57 4.61 -10.94 -2.91
C VAL A 57 4.93 -12.39 -3.27
N PRO A 58 5.86 -13.04 -2.55
CA PRO A 58 6.23 -14.42 -2.81
C PRO A 58 5.02 -15.37 -2.69
N GLY A 59 4.49 -15.78 -3.84
CA GLY A 59 3.41 -16.77 -3.98
C GLY A 59 2.24 -16.24 -4.80
N PRO A 60 1.72 -17.00 -5.78
CA PRO A 60 0.50 -16.62 -6.50
C PRO A 60 -0.67 -16.46 -5.53
N PRO A 61 -1.65 -15.59 -5.82
CA PRO A 61 -2.86 -15.46 -5.00
C PRO A 61 -3.48 -16.83 -4.75
N GLY A 62 -3.59 -17.22 -3.48
CA GLY A 62 -4.26 -18.45 -3.08
C GLY A 62 -5.74 -18.45 -3.46
N ALA A 63 -6.43 -19.57 -3.23
CA ALA A 63 -7.87 -19.65 -3.44
C ALA A 63 -8.60 -18.55 -2.64
N VAL A 64 -9.55 -17.86 -3.27
CA VAL A 64 -10.31 -16.79 -2.63
C VAL A 64 -11.31 -17.40 -1.65
N ASP A 65 -11.12 -17.13 -0.36
CA ASP A 65 -12.14 -17.37 0.64
C ASP A 65 -13.17 -16.23 0.64
N GLN A 66 -14.44 -16.58 0.44
CA GLN A 66 -15.51 -15.61 0.30
C GLN A 66 -15.75 -14.78 1.57
N LYS A 67 -15.48 -15.33 2.77
CA LYS A 67 -15.63 -14.61 4.04
C LYS A 67 -14.59 -13.50 4.13
N TYR A 68 -13.31 -13.80 3.83
CA TYR A 68 -12.25 -12.79 3.85
C TYR A 68 -12.43 -11.74 2.76
N ARG A 69 -12.87 -12.14 1.56
CA ARG A 69 -13.24 -11.18 0.50
C ARG A 69 -14.32 -10.21 0.96
N THR A 70 -15.37 -10.73 1.60
CA THR A 70 -16.49 -9.90 2.09
C THR A 70 -16.03 -8.99 3.22
N ALA A 71 -15.24 -9.50 4.16
CA ALA A 71 -14.66 -8.71 5.26
C ALA A 71 -13.78 -7.58 4.75
N LEU A 72 -12.91 -7.84 3.77
CA LEU A 72 -12.06 -6.82 3.16
C LEU A 72 -12.90 -5.74 2.47
N LYS A 73 -13.93 -6.14 1.71
CA LYS A 73 -14.86 -5.19 1.08
C LYS A 73 -15.55 -4.29 2.12
N THR A 74 -16.03 -4.86 3.22
CA THR A 74 -16.64 -4.08 4.31
C THR A 74 -15.63 -3.16 4.98
N ALA A 75 -14.39 -3.61 5.20
CA ALA A 75 -13.32 -2.76 5.72
C ALA A 75 -13.01 -1.57 4.80
N MET A 76 -13.03 -1.76 3.47
CA MET A 76 -12.86 -0.65 2.53
C MET A 76 -14.06 0.32 2.55
N GLN A 77 -15.27 -0.18 2.73
CA GLN A 77 -16.46 0.66 2.89
C GLN A 77 -16.42 1.50 4.18
N PHE A 78 -15.78 1.02 5.25
CA PHE A 78 -15.58 1.83 6.46
C PHE A 78 -14.79 3.12 6.14
N PHE A 79 -13.75 3.04 5.33
CA PHE A 79 -13.01 4.24 4.91
C PHE A 79 -13.86 5.19 4.08
N ASP A 80 -14.73 4.69 3.19
CA ASP A 80 -15.69 5.54 2.45
C ASP A 80 -16.64 6.28 3.40
N VAL A 81 -17.06 5.63 4.48
CA VAL A 81 -17.95 6.20 5.51
C VAL A 81 -17.26 7.30 6.33
N GLN A 82 -15.93 7.27 6.50
CA GLN A 82 -15.22 8.28 7.28
C GLN A 82 -14.75 9.49 6.46
N LYS A 83 -14.83 9.46 5.12
CA LYS A 83 -14.34 10.55 4.25
C LYS A 83 -15.02 11.88 4.53
N SER A 84 -14.25 12.92 4.80
CA SER A 84 -14.73 14.30 4.85
C SER A 84 -14.54 14.99 3.49
N GLY A 85 -15.24 16.11 3.26
CA GLY A 85 -15.10 16.94 2.07
C GLY A 85 -16.18 16.70 1.02
N ARG A 86 -15.86 17.04 -0.24
CA ARG A 86 -16.77 16.83 -1.37
C ARG A 86 -16.70 15.39 -1.85
N LEU A 87 -17.78 14.63 -1.70
CA LEU A 87 -17.87 13.23 -2.12
C LEU A 87 -18.36 13.16 -3.57
N VAL A 88 -17.49 12.75 -4.48
CA VAL A 88 -17.84 12.46 -5.88
C VAL A 88 -18.07 10.96 -6.02
N ASP A 89 -19.17 10.56 -6.67
CA ASP A 89 -19.52 9.16 -6.94
C ASP A 89 -19.53 8.24 -5.70
N SER A 90 -20.03 8.75 -4.57
CA SER A 90 -20.11 7.98 -3.31
C SER A 90 -21.01 6.77 -3.45
N LYS A 91 -20.50 5.60 -3.03
CA LYS A 91 -21.27 4.35 -2.92
C LYS A 91 -22.16 4.31 -1.67
N ILE A 92 -21.97 5.26 -0.74
CA ILE A 92 -22.71 5.32 0.53
C ILE A 92 -23.79 6.39 0.43
N SER A 93 -25.05 5.97 0.25
CA SER A 93 -26.18 6.84 -0.07
C SER A 93 -26.55 7.86 1.01
N TRP A 94 -26.24 7.56 2.26
CA TRP A 94 -26.56 8.43 3.40
C TRP A 94 -25.42 9.40 3.76
N ARG A 95 -24.25 9.27 3.13
CA ARG A 95 -23.16 10.25 3.26
C ARG A 95 -23.33 11.37 2.24
N GLY A 96 -23.17 12.61 2.69
CA GLY A 96 -23.18 13.81 1.84
C GLY A 96 -21.87 14.59 1.95
N ASN A 97 -21.79 15.69 1.20
CA ASN A 97 -20.68 16.64 1.32
C ASN A 97 -20.65 17.25 2.73
N SER A 98 -19.47 17.32 3.35
CA SER A 98 -19.28 17.89 4.69
C SER A 98 -17.94 18.64 4.80
N ALA A 99 -17.77 19.48 5.82
CA ALA A 99 -16.51 20.15 6.16
C ALA A 99 -15.83 20.88 4.97
N LEU A 100 -16.64 21.47 4.07
CA LEU A 100 -16.13 22.10 2.83
C LEU A 100 -15.33 23.39 3.07
N LYS A 101 -15.34 23.90 4.31
CA LYS A 101 -14.67 25.15 4.70
C LYS A 101 -13.49 24.92 5.63
N ASP A 102 -13.14 23.66 5.90
CA ASP A 102 -11.97 23.28 6.70
C ASP A 102 -10.70 23.91 6.11
N GLY A 103 -9.88 24.51 6.97
CA GLY A 103 -8.68 25.25 6.56
C GLY A 103 -8.89 26.66 6.01
N SER A 104 -10.13 27.13 5.82
CA SER A 104 -10.40 28.45 5.21
C SER A 104 -9.78 29.64 5.96
N GLN A 105 -9.75 29.59 7.30
CA GLN A 105 -9.09 30.62 8.13
C GLN A 105 -7.58 30.70 7.89
N ALA A 106 -6.96 29.57 7.53
CA ALA A 106 -5.56 29.47 7.15
C ALA A 106 -5.32 29.66 5.64
N LYS A 107 -6.38 29.90 4.84
CA LYS A 107 -6.34 29.93 3.37
C LYS A 107 -5.82 28.63 2.75
N LEU A 108 -6.15 27.50 3.38
CA LEU A 108 -5.81 26.15 2.92
C LEU A 108 -7.09 25.37 2.61
N ASP A 109 -6.96 24.34 1.76
CA ASP A 109 -8.02 23.35 1.56
C ASP A 109 -7.74 22.12 2.43
N LEU A 110 -8.33 22.10 3.63
CA LEU A 110 -8.27 20.96 4.55
C LEU A 110 -9.57 20.14 4.51
N SER A 111 -10.40 20.30 3.47
CA SER A 111 -11.72 19.65 3.39
C SER A 111 -11.66 18.14 3.26
N LYS A 112 -10.61 17.59 2.64
CA LYS A 112 -10.38 16.13 2.51
C LYS A 112 -9.95 15.49 3.83
N GLY A 113 -9.61 14.20 3.80
CA GLY A 113 -9.22 13.42 4.96
C GLY A 113 -10.38 12.61 5.54
N MET A 114 -10.17 12.07 6.74
CA MET A 114 -11.13 11.21 7.41
C MET A 114 -11.47 11.72 8.80
N TYR A 115 -12.73 11.52 9.21
CA TYR A 115 -13.10 11.63 10.60
C TYR A 115 -12.47 10.48 11.40
N ASP A 116 -11.93 10.80 12.57
CA ASP A 116 -11.13 9.87 13.36
C ASP A 116 -11.96 8.70 13.90
N ALA A 117 -13.18 9.01 14.38
CA ALA A 117 -14.05 8.04 15.01
C ALA A 117 -15.53 8.35 14.72
N GLY A 118 -16.37 8.35 15.78
CA GLY A 118 -17.80 8.68 15.70
C GLY A 118 -18.11 10.17 15.80
N ASP A 119 -17.09 11.02 15.89
CA ASP A 119 -17.21 12.48 15.84
C ASP A 119 -16.88 13.00 14.43
N ASN A 120 -16.89 14.33 14.29
CA ASN A 120 -16.50 15.00 13.05
C ASN A 120 -15.10 15.64 13.16
N MET A 121 -14.24 15.10 14.03
CA MET A 121 -12.89 15.60 14.20
C MET A 121 -11.91 14.90 13.27
N LYS A 122 -10.96 15.67 12.74
CA LYS A 122 -9.81 15.18 11.99
C LYS A 122 -8.57 15.26 12.87
N PHE A 123 -8.12 14.11 13.37
CA PHE A 123 -6.87 14.02 14.10
C PHE A 123 -5.74 13.54 13.16
N GLY A 124 -4.76 14.42 12.92
CA GLY A 124 -3.69 14.17 11.97
C GLY A 124 -2.81 12.97 12.35
N PHE A 125 -2.60 12.72 13.64
CA PHE A 125 -1.74 11.62 14.11
C PHE A 125 -2.32 10.23 13.80
N SER A 126 -3.55 9.97 14.23
CA SER A 126 -4.25 8.71 13.96
C SER A 126 -4.52 8.51 12.47
N MET A 127 -4.80 9.59 11.75
CA MET A 127 -4.96 9.56 10.30
C MET A 127 -3.65 9.20 9.58
N ALA A 128 -2.51 9.79 9.97
CA ALA A 128 -1.19 9.45 9.43
C ALA A 128 -0.78 8.01 9.76
N PHE A 129 -1.09 7.54 10.96
CA PHE A 129 -0.89 6.13 11.34
C PHE A 129 -1.71 5.20 10.44
N THR A 130 -2.99 5.51 10.22
CA THR A 130 -3.87 4.76 9.32
C THR A 130 -3.34 4.73 7.89
N ALA A 131 -2.88 5.87 7.37
CA ALA A 131 -2.26 5.95 6.04
C ALA A 131 -1.03 5.06 5.93
N THR A 132 -0.20 5.03 6.97
CA THR A 132 1.02 4.22 7.01
C THR A 132 0.70 2.73 6.96
N VAL A 133 -0.24 2.27 7.81
CA VAL A 133 -0.66 0.85 7.84
C VAL A 133 -1.38 0.45 6.55
N GLN A 134 -2.21 1.33 5.99
CA GLN A 134 -2.88 1.08 4.71
C GLN A 134 -1.88 1.02 3.54
N SER A 135 -0.89 1.92 3.52
CA SER A 135 0.20 1.89 2.53
C SER A 135 0.99 0.59 2.60
N TRP A 136 1.38 0.18 3.81
CA TRP A 136 2.10 -1.08 4.00
C TRP A 136 1.25 -2.28 3.55
N SER A 137 -0.04 -2.28 3.88
CA SER A 137 -0.96 -3.35 3.46
C SER A 137 -1.11 -3.43 1.93
N ILE A 138 -1.13 -2.28 1.22
CA ILE A 138 -1.18 -2.24 -0.25
C ILE A 138 0.15 -2.71 -0.85
N LEU A 139 1.29 -2.33 -0.26
CA LEU A 139 2.61 -2.76 -0.72
C LEU A 139 2.77 -4.28 -0.59
N GLU A 140 2.32 -4.86 0.53
CA GLU A 140 2.45 -6.29 0.79
C GLU A 140 1.36 -7.12 0.11
N TYR A 141 0.11 -6.67 0.11
CA TYR A 141 -1.02 -7.51 -0.31
C TYR A 141 -1.79 -6.96 -1.52
N GLY A 142 -1.19 -6.03 -2.27
CA GLY A 142 -1.82 -5.35 -3.39
C GLY A 142 -2.37 -6.30 -4.45
N ASP A 143 -1.63 -7.35 -4.79
CA ASP A 143 -2.04 -8.35 -5.79
C ASP A 143 -3.26 -9.16 -5.34
N GLN A 144 -3.32 -9.52 -4.05
CA GLN A 144 -4.47 -10.21 -3.47
C GLN A 144 -5.68 -9.28 -3.43
N MET A 145 -5.49 -8.00 -3.12
CA MET A 145 -6.54 -6.99 -3.18
C MET A 145 -7.05 -6.80 -4.61
N ASP A 146 -6.17 -6.81 -5.62
CA ASP A 146 -6.52 -6.71 -7.04
C ASP A 146 -7.36 -7.93 -7.46
N HIS A 147 -6.92 -9.12 -7.06
CA HIS A 147 -7.59 -10.38 -7.38
C HIS A 147 -9.03 -10.46 -6.85
N VAL A 148 -9.36 -9.74 -5.76
CA VAL A 148 -10.73 -9.64 -5.22
C VAL A 148 -11.42 -8.31 -5.54
N GLY A 149 -10.80 -7.46 -6.35
CA GLY A 149 -11.35 -6.18 -6.83
C GLY A 149 -11.48 -5.12 -5.73
N GLN A 150 -10.57 -5.09 -4.76
CA GLN A 150 -10.53 -4.10 -3.66
C GLN A 150 -9.31 -3.16 -3.71
N LEU A 151 -8.35 -3.40 -4.61
CA LEU A 151 -7.15 -2.56 -4.71
C LEU A 151 -7.47 -1.09 -5.01
N ASP A 152 -8.34 -0.83 -5.98
CA ASP A 152 -8.74 0.55 -6.34
C ASP A 152 -9.38 1.29 -5.16
N ALA A 153 -10.22 0.60 -4.38
CA ALA A 153 -10.86 1.18 -3.19
C ALA A 153 -9.82 1.52 -2.11
N ALA A 154 -8.85 0.63 -1.90
CA ALA A 154 -7.76 0.83 -0.95
C ALA A 154 -6.86 2.00 -1.36
N GLN A 155 -6.45 2.06 -2.63
CA GLN A 155 -5.63 3.15 -3.17
C GLN A 155 -6.37 4.49 -3.16
N TYR A 156 -7.66 4.50 -3.49
CA TYR A 156 -8.48 5.72 -3.45
C TYR A 156 -8.68 6.22 -2.01
N SER A 157 -8.89 5.31 -1.06
CA SER A 157 -8.92 5.62 0.38
C SER A 157 -7.60 6.25 0.83
N LEU A 158 -6.48 5.60 0.53
CA LEU A 158 -5.15 6.08 0.87
C LEU A 158 -4.90 7.47 0.27
N LYS A 159 -5.20 7.64 -1.01
CA LYS A 159 -5.07 8.93 -1.69
C LYS A 159 -5.87 10.03 -1.00
N TRP A 160 -7.10 9.73 -0.56
CA TRP A 160 -7.94 10.70 0.14
C TRP A 160 -7.31 11.20 1.43
N ILE A 161 -6.67 10.29 2.17
CA ILE A 161 -5.94 10.61 3.40
C ILE A 161 -4.68 11.41 3.08
N THR A 162 -3.87 10.97 2.13
CA THR A 162 -2.59 11.62 1.81
C THR A 162 -2.79 13.01 1.21
N ASP A 163 -3.86 13.22 0.44
CA ASP A 163 -4.22 14.55 -0.07
C ASP A 163 -4.44 15.55 1.09
N PHE A 164 -5.08 15.10 2.18
CA PHE A 164 -5.23 15.92 3.40
C PHE A 164 -3.87 16.17 4.07
N LEU A 165 -3.05 15.13 4.27
CA LEU A 165 -1.74 15.27 4.93
C LEU A 165 -0.80 16.21 4.18
N ILE A 166 -0.83 16.18 2.84
CA ILE A 166 -0.07 17.10 1.99
C ILE A 166 -0.59 18.53 2.16
N ASN A 167 -1.90 18.74 2.09
CA ASN A 167 -2.49 20.07 2.26
C ASN A 167 -2.30 20.64 3.67
N ALA A 168 -2.23 19.77 4.68
CA ALA A 168 -1.94 20.12 6.06
C ALA A 168 -0.48 20.55 6.28
N HIS A 169 0.41 20.34 5.30
CA HIS A 169 1.81 20.76 5.34
C HIS A 169 2.14 21.82 4.27
N PRO A 170 1.64 23.06 4.40
CA PRO A 170 1.76 24.08 3.36
C PRO A 170 3.17 24.66 3.19
N SER A 171 4.06 24.46 4.15
CA SER A 171 5.45 24.94 4.12
C SER A 171 6.33 24.11 5.06
N GLU A 172 7.65 24.13 4.87
CA GLU A 172 8.63 23.22 5.50
C GLU A 172 8.50 23.06 7.01
N ASN A 173 8.08 24.10 7.73
CA ASN A 173 8.02 24.09 9.20
C ASN A 173 6.61 24.35 9.75
N VAL A 174 5.57 24.14 8.94
CA VAL A 174 4.17 24.30 9.35
C VAL A 174 3.40 23.02 9.08
N LEU A 175 2.77 22.47 10.11
CA LEU A 175 1.92 21.28 10.01
C LEU A 175 0.64 21.49 10.81
N TYR A 176 -0.51 21.36 10.14
CA TYR A 176 -1.82 21.34 10.75
C TYR A 176 -2.13 19.92 11.23
N ILE A 177 -2.26 19.73 12.54
CA ILE A 177 -2.42 18.40 13.16
C ILE A 177 -3.86 18.08 13.58
N GLN A 178 -4.75 19.08 13.59
CA GLN A 178 -6.13 18.92 14.00
C GLN A 178 -7.01 19.91 13.26
N ASP A 179 -8.16 19.44 12.77
CA ASP A 179 -9.22 20.27 12.23
C ASP A 179 -10.58 19.73 12.73
N MET A 180 -11.57 20.61 12.87
CA MET A 180 -12.92 20.28 13.28
C MET A 180 -13.91 21.09 12.47
N ASP A 181 -14.92 20.41 11.92
CA ASP A 181 -16.06 21.07 11.29
C ASP A 181 -16.88 21.79 12.38
N THR A 182 -16.61 23.08 12.56
CA THR A 182 -17.47 23.96 13.35
C THR A 182 -18.69 24.27 12.49
N LEU A 183 -19.78 23.54 12.70
CA LEU A 183 -21.08 23.72 12.03
C LEU A 183 -21.31 25.18 11.62
N THR A 184 -21.26 25.48 10.31
CA THR A 184 -21.93 26.68 9.80
C THR A 184 -23.41 26.37 9.67
N THR A 185 -24.13 26.61 10.77
CA THR A 185 -25.57 26.93 10.80
C THR A 185 -25.75 28.33 11.33
#